data_AF-A0A957U0B8-F1
#
_entry.id   AF-A0A957U0B8-F1
#
_cell.length_a   1.000
_cell.length_b   1.000
_cell.length_c   1.000
_cell.angle_alpha   90.00
_cell.angle_beta   90.00
_cell.angle_gamma   90.00
#
_symmetry.space_group_name_H-M   'P 1'
#
loop_
_entity.id
_entity.type
_entity.pdbx_description
1 polymer ?
#
loop_
_entity_poly.entity_id
_entity_poly.type
_entity_poly.pdbx_seq_one_letter_code
_entity_poly.pdbx_strand_id
1 'polypeptide(L)'
;MADMISGSAGDYLFEGLDPGSYVVEFSLPADFTVSPQSAGGDAALDNDANAIDGRTQEFFLPSYMVDRTWDAGIYQTPTAIEVIDEPVAPGLRIFLPLIMQ
;
A
#
# COMPACT_ATOMS: atom_id res chain seq x y z
N MET A 1 -18.46 1.21 11.06
CA MET A 1 -17.54 0.81 9.99
C MET A 1 -18.04 1.51 8.75
N ALA A 2 -17.20 2.33 8.12
CA ALA A 2 -17.52 3.02 6.87
C ALA A 2 -16.61 2.42 5.80
N ASP A 3 -17.19 2.00 4.68
CA ASP A 3 -16.48 1.34 3.59
C ASP A 3 -16.50 2.24 2.34
N MET A 4 -15.37 2.35 1.64
CA MET A 4 -15.23 3.14 0.43
C MET A 4 -14.32 2.43 -0.59
N ILE A 5 -14.65 2.55 -1.88
CA ILE A 5 -13.79 2.12 -2.98
C ILE A 5 -13.02 3.35 -3.48
N SER A 6 -11.70 3.24 -3.62
CA SER A 6 -10.87 4.34 -4.10
C SER A 6 -11.24 4.75 -5.53
N GLY A 7 -11.13 6.05 -5.81
CA GLY A 7 -11.32 6.58 -7.16
C GLY A 7 -10.21 6.16 -8.12
N SER A 8 -10.37 6.47 -9.41
CA SER A 8 -9.35 6.15 -10.44
C SER A 8 -7.99 6.82 -10.21
N ALA A 9 -7.92 7.83 -9.34
CA ALA A 9 -6.70 8.51 -8.93
C ALA A 9 -6.09 7.98 -7.61
N GLY A 10 -6.71 6.99 -6.96
CA GLY A 10 -6.29 6.48 -5.65
C GLY A 10 -6.86 7.23 -4.45
N ASP A 11 -7.55 8.35 -4.69
CA ASP A 11 -8.14 9.17 -3.62
C ASP A 11 -9.33 8.46 -2.93
N TYR A 12 -9.45 8.70 -1.63
CA TYR A 12 -10.58 8.29 -0.79
C TYR A 12 -10.90 9.37 0.25
N LEU A 13 -12.15 9.41 0.72
CA LEU A 13 -12.62 10.40 1.69
C LEU A 13 -13.75 9.83 2.55
N PHE A 14 -13.55 9.84 3.86
CA PHE A 14 -14.61 9.55 4.84
C PHE A 14 -15.15 10.86 5.40
N GLU A 15 -16.43 11.16 5.13
CA GLU A 15 -17.10 12.38 5.62
C GLU A 15 -18.10 12.06 6.75
N GLY A 16 -18.41 13.08 7.55
CA GLY A 16 -19.42 12.96 8.61
C GLY A 16 -19.01 12.09 9.79
N LEU A 17 -17.70 11.98 10.06
CA LEU A 17 -17.16 11.25 11.21
C LEU A 17 -17.37 12.06 12.50
N ASP A 18 -17.91 11.39 13.52
CA ASP A 18 -17.94 11.93 14.89
C ASP A 18 -16.52 11.98 15.48
N PRO A 19 -16.26 12.82 16.50
CA PRO A 19 -14.96 12.82 17.17
C PRO A 19 -14.69 11.46 17.82
N GLY A 20 -13.50 10.90 17.61
CA GLY A 20 -13.18 9.56 18.12
C GLY A 20 -11.82 9.03 17.69
N SER A 21 -11.51 7.81 18.15
CA SER A 21 -10.34 7.06 17.70
C SER A 21 -10.69 6.20 16.49
N TYR A 22 -9.82 6.21 15.50
CA TYR A 22 -10.02 5.55 14.22
C TYR A 22 -8.77 4.78 13.79
N VAL A 23 -9.00 3.77 12.95
CA VAL A 23 -7.99 3.05 12.17
C VAL A 23 -8.51 3.00 10.73
N VAL A 24 -7.65 3.27 9.77
CA VAL A 24 -7.95 3.05 8.35
C VAL A 24 -7.36 1.70 7.94
N GLU A 25 -8.17 0.88 7.28
CA GLU A 25 -7.76 -0.42 6.74
C GLU A 25 -7.83 -0.39 5.21
N PHE A 26 -6.71 -0.67 4.57
CA PHE A 26 -6.60 -0.74 3.12
C PHE A 26 -6.75 -2.19 2.66
N SER A 27 -7.93 -2.53 2.14
CA SER A 27 -8.17 -3.82 1.49
C SER A 27 -7.63 -3.81 0.07
N LEU A 28 -6.62 -4.63 -0.21
CA LEU A 28 -5.95 -4.68 -1.50
C LEU A 28 -6.52 -5.75 -2.43
N PRO A 29 -6.49 -5.53 -3.76
CA PRO A 29 -6.70 -6.61 -4.72
C PRO A 29 -5.68 -7.73 -4.56
N ALA A 30 -5.99 -8.91 -5.09
CA ALA A 30 -5.01 -9.99 -5.21
C ALA A 30 -3.77 -9.49 -5.98
N ASP A 31 -2.60 -9.99 -5.59
CA ASP A 31 -1.29 -9.66 -6.16
C ASP A 31 -0.80 -8.23 -5.91
N PHE A 32 -1.39 -7.49 -4.97
CA PHE A 32 -0.84 -6.22 -4.48
C PHE A 32 -0.38 -6.36 -3.03
N THR A 33 0.64 -5.59 -2.68
CA THR A 33 1.11 -5.43 -1.31
C THR A 33 1.35 -3.97 -1.01
N VAL A 34 1.21 -3.60 0.26
CA VAL A 34 1.55 -2.28 0.75
C VAL A 34 3.07 -2.08 0.72
N SER A 35 3.51 -0.88 0.35
CA SER A 35 4.90 -0.46 0.37
C SER A 35 5.46 -0.46 1.80
N PRO A 36 6.78 -0.68 1.99
CA PRO A 36 7.38 -0.52 3.31
C PRO A 36 7.16 0.89 3.89
N GLN A 37 6.92 0.97 5.19
CA GLN A 37 6.87 2.26 5.90
C GLN A 37 8.23 2.97 5.79
N SER A 38 8.21 4.30 5.62
CA SER A 38 9.38 5.19 5.60
C SER A 38 10.33 5.06 4.39
N ALA A 39 9.83 4.77 3.19
CA ALA A 39 10.62 4.85 1.95
C ALA A 39 10.96 6.31 1.59
N GLY A 40 12.07 6.84 2.09
CA GLY A 40 12.62 8.13 1.64
C GLY A 40 12.71 9.26 2.67
N GLY A 41 12.30 9.03 3.93
CA GLY A 41 12.53 9.96 5.05
C GLY A 41 11.65 11.23 5.06
N ASP A 42 10.69 11.34 4.15
CA ASP A 42 9.63 12.36 4.20
C ASP A 42 8.36 11.73 4.78
N ALA A 43 7.96 12.19 5.97
CA ALA A 43 6.82 11.68 6.73
C ALA A 43 5.45 12.12 6.17
N ALA A 44 5.43 12.87 5.06
CA ALA A 44 4.21 13.19 4.32
C ALA A 44 4.07 12.38 3.02
N LEU A 45 5.06 11.54 2.74
CA LEU A 45 5.12 10.64 1.58
C LEU A 45 5.36 9.19 2.02
N ASP A 46 5.46 8.95 3.33
CA ASP A 46 5.65 7.61 3.86
C ASP A 46 4.31 6.91 4.03
N ASN A 47 4.30 5.66 3.60
CA ASN A 47 3.15 4.80 3.73
C ASN A 47 2.78 4.61 5.22
N ASP A 48 1.55 4.97 5.60
CA ASP A 48 1.05 4.85 6.97
C ASP A 48 0.56 3.44 7.31
N ALA A 49 0.14 2.69 6.29
CA ALA A 49 -0.42 1.36 6.47
C ALA A 49 0.66 0.31 6.79
N ASN A 50 0.41 -0.54 7.77
CA ASN A 50 1.28 -1.67 8.07
C ASN A 50 1.23 -2.70 6.92
N ALA A 51 2.39 -3.15 6.46
CA ALA A 51 2.47 -4.06 5.31
C ALA A 51 1.93 -5.47 5.55
N ILE A 52 1.68 -5.85 6.82
CA ILE A 52 1.17 -7.17 7.20
C ILE A 52 -0.36 -7.20 7.14
N ASP A 53 -1.03 -6.17 7.67
CA ASP A 53 -2.49 -6.16 7.84
C ASP A 53 -3.19 -4.99 7.14
N GLY A 54 -2.44 -4.12 6.46
CA GLY A 54 -2.98 -2.98 5.72
C GLY A 54 -3.57 -1.89 6.62
N ARG A 55 -3.25 -1.86 7.91
CA ARG A 55 -3.84 -0.91 8.87
C ARG A 55 -2.90 0.21 9.26
N THR A 56 -3.44 1.41 9.41
CA THR A 56 -2.75 2.51 10.09
C THR A 56 -2.62 2.21 11.58
N GLN A 57 -1.79 2.99 12.27
CA GLN A 57 -1.93 3.11 13.72
C GLN A 57 -3.30 3.72 14.09
N GLU A 58 -3.71 3.54 15.34
CA GLU A 58 -4.87 4.26 15.88
C GLU A 58 -4.54 5.75 15.98
N PHE A 59 -5.45 6.60 15.50
CA PHE A 59 -5.34 8.04 15.64
C PHE A 59 -6.65 8.64 16.14
N PHE A 60 -6.54 9.78 16.81
CA PHE A 60 -7.71 10.51 17.30
C PHE A 60 -8.07 11.63 16.34
N LEU A 61 -9.33 11.65 15.89
CA LEU A 61 -9.89 12.71 15.07
C LEU A 61 -10.77 13.62 15.93
N PRO A 62 -10.36 14.87 16.22
CA PRO A 62 -11.17 15.85 16.94
C PRO A 62 -12.39 16.33 16.12
N SER A 63 -13.36 16.93 16.80
CA SER A 63 -14.50 17.55 16.12
C SER A 63 -14.06 18.65 15.16
N TYR A 64 -14.68 18.66 13.98
CA TYR A 64 -14.45 19.65 12.91
C TYR A 64 -13.02 19.67 12.35
N MET A 65 -12.21 18.63 12.58
CA MET A 65 -10.89 18.48 11.96
C MET A 65 -11.01 17.75 10.61
N VAL A 66 -10.19 18.19 9.65
CA VAL A 66 -9.95 17.47 8.40
C VAL A 66 -8.52 16.96 8.45
N ASP A 67 -8.38 15.63 8.40
CA ASP A 67 -7.10 14.96 8.29
C ASP A 67 -7.04 14.22 6.95
N ARG A 68 -5.95 14.41 6.22
CA ARG A 68 -5.70 13.85 4.88
C ARG A 68 -4.28 13.29 4.76
N THR A 69 -3.60 13.08 5.88
CA THR A 69 -2.23 12.59 5.87
C THR A 69 -2.17 11.08 5.73
N TRP A 70 -3.27 10.37 6.03
CA TRP A 70 -3.32 8.92 5.97
C TRP A 70 -3.25 8.41 4.53
N ASP A 71 -2.20 7.69 4.19
CA ASP A 71 -2.08 7.07 2.87
C ASP A 71 -1.53 5.64 2.90
N ALA A 72 -1.66 4.96 1.76
CA ALA A 72 -1.02 3.68 1.54
C ALA A 72 -0.49 3.56 0.13
N GLY A 73 0.84 3.56 0.01
CA GLY A 73 1.51 3.19 -1.23
C GLY A 73 1.35 1.69 -1.48
N ILE A 74 1.00 1.28 -2.70
CA ILE A 74 0.86 -0.12 -3.07
C ILE A 74 1.65 -0.44 -4.33
N TYR A 75 2.18 -1.65 -4.41
CA TYR A 75 2.82 -2.16 -5.61
C TYR A 75 2.36 -3.58 -5.90
N GLN A 76 2.41 -3.96 -7.17
CA GLN A 76 2.09 -5.33 -7.58
C GLN A 76 3.20 -6.25 -7.08
N THR A 77 2.82 -7.26 -6.29
CA THR A 77 3.70 -8.32 -5.83
C THR A 77 4.31 -8.99 -7.06
N PRO A 78 5.66 -9.04 -7.18
CA PRO A 78 6.27 -9.76 -8.28
C PRO A 78 5.78 -11.20 -8.25
N THR A 79 5.15 -11.65 -9.33
CA THR A 79 4.90 -13.07 -9.51
C THR A 79 6.26 -13.74 -9.42
N ALA A 80 6.44 -14.70 -8.51
CA ALA A 80 7.65 -15.50 -8.49
C ALA A 80 7.88 -15.97 -9.92
N ILE A 81 9.04 -15.63 -10.50
CA ILE A 81 9.39 -16.09 -11.84
C ILE A 81 9.28 -17.61 -11.73
N GLU A 82 8.29 -18.20 -12.40
CA GLU A 82 8.22 -19.64 -12.53
C GLU A 82 9.51 -20.02 -13.24
N VAL A 83 10.46 -20.58 -12.48
CA VAL A 83 11.66 -21.16 -13.06
C VAL A 83 11.14 -22.35 -13.84
N ILE A 84 10.76 -22.11 -15.09
CA ILE A 84 10.53 -23.17 -16.06
C ILE A 84 11.86 -23.93 -16.12
N ASP A 85 11.86 -25.14 -15.57
CA ASP A 85 12.97 -26.09 -15.62
C ASP A 85 13.13 -26.65 -17.06
N GLU A 86 12.91 -25.79 -18.05
CA GLU A 86 13.20 -26.07 -19.44
C GLU A 86 14.72 -26.07 -19.60
N PRO A 87 15.32 -27.10 -20.23
CA PRO A 87 16.76 -27.16 -20.43
C PRO A 87 17.19 -25.95 -21.25
N VAL A 88 17.75 -24.97 -20.55
CA VAL A 88 18.14 -23.70 -21.14
C VAL A 88 19.23 -23.97 -22.16
N ALA A 89 18.93 -23.79 -23.45
CA ALA A 89 19.94 -23.88 -24.51
C ALA A 89 21.13 -22.97 -24.13
N PRO A 90 22.39 -23.42 -24.31
CA PRO A 90 23.56 -22.66 -23.89
C PRO A 90 23.58 -21.30 -24.62
N GLY A 91 23.26 -20.23 -23.87
CA GLY A 91 23.20 -18.87 -24.40
C GLY A 91 22.07 -17.98 -23.86
N LEU A 92 21.04 -18.54 -23.21
CA LEU A 92 19.95 -17.72 -22.67
C LEU A 92 20.35 -17.13 -21.29
N ARG A 93 20.63 -15.84 -21.26
CA ARG A 93 20.82 -15.09 -20.01
C ARG A 93 19.46 -14.64 -19.52
N ILE A 94 19.05 -15.15 -18.35
CA ILE A 94 17.87 -14.64 -17.64
C ILE A 94 18.27 -13.28 -17.05
N PHE A 95 17.68 -12.20 -17.56
CA PHE A 95 17.75 -10.90 -16.90
C PHE A 95 16.67 -10.87 -15.83
N LEU A 96 17.07 -11.03 -14.56
CA LEU A 96 16.19 -10.68 -13.45
C LEU A 96 16.00 -9.15 -13.49
N PRO A 97 14.77 -8.63 -13.38
CA PRO A 97 14.55 -7.20 -13.29
C PRO A 97 15.25 -6.68 -12.03
N LEU A 98 16.15 -5.73 -12.22
CA LEU A 98 16.78 -5.00 -11.14
C LEU A 98 15.67 -4.16 -10.48
N ILE A 99 15.16 -4.59 -9.34
CA ILE A 99 14.31 -3.74 -8.52
C ILE A 99 15.22 -2.61 -8.04
N MET A 100 15.09 -1.43 -8.63
CA MET A 100 15.68 -0.21 -8.08
C MET A 100 14.93 0.15 -6.79
N GLN A 101 15.70 0.51 -5.78
CA GLN A 101 15.24 0.91 -4.45
C GLN A 101 14.29 2.12 -4.52
#